data_AF-A0A146K3B0-F1
#
_entry.id   AF-A0A146K3B0-F1
#
_cell.length_a   1.000
_cell.length_b   1.000
_cell.length_c   1.000
_cell.angle_alpha   90.00
_cell.angle_beta   90.00
_cell.angle_gamma   90.00
#
_symmetry.space_group_name_H-M   'P 1'
#
loop_
_entity.id
_entity.type
_entity.pdbx_description
1 polymer ?
#
loop_
_entity_poly.entity_id
_entity_poly.type
_entity_poly.pdbx_seq_one_letter_code
_entity_poly.pdbx_strand_id
1 'polypeptide(L)'
;KGPFDTDTSQELFSREIQLDLRREDAPQQEVLVENILVKLIQDTNRCILMLSSEQDLFFHYTCIIDESNLPDIIQEQNIEIQLSEFGSFMVKLLNSVLRDPRAFLMILFMSEDGSSTLTITENFKNYKFLEIITLPFQISAEDVIRCDITTRYLKLKLENQELSTQYNQLQTAVKLKLPGLMMKK
;
A
#
# COMPACT_ATOMS: atom_id res chain seq x y z
N LYS A 1 9.63 4.85 -12.57
CA LYS A 1 10.55 4.54 -11.46
C LYS A 1 10.13 5.45 -10.32
N GLY A 2 9.64 4.87 -9.23
CA GLY A 2 9.26 5.57 -8.01
C GLY A 2 10.48 6.00 -7.19
N PRO A 3 10.26 6.68 -6.06
CA PRO A 3 11.32 7.30 -5.25
C PRO A 3 12.32 6.31 -4.66
N PHE A 4 11.95 5.04 -4.51
CA PHE A 4 12.79 3.98 -3.94
C PHE A 4 13.24 2.94 -4.98
N ASP A 5 12.86 3.09 -6.25
CA ASP A 5 13.20 2.12 -7.29
C ASP A 5 14.68 2.26 -7.68
N THR A 6 15.53 1.37 -7.15
CA THR A 6 16.90 1.15 -7.64
C THR A 6 16.90 0.12 -8.76
N ASP A 7 17.97 0.03 -9.55
CA ASP A 7 18.07 -0.95 -10.65
C ASP A 7 18.02 -2.42 -10.18
N THR A 8 18.24 -2.68 -8.89
CA THR A 8 18.17 -4.00 -8.25
C THR A 8 16.91 -4.22 -7.43
N SER A 9 16.02 -3.23 -7.36
CA SER A 9 14.79 -3.33 -6.56
C SER A 9 13.72 -4.15 -7.28
N GLN A 10 13.05 -5.03 -6.53
CA GLN A 10 11.95 -5.84 -7.00
C GLN A 10 10.67 -5.50 -6.22
N GLU A 11 9.61 -5.14 -6.95
CA GLU A 11 8.27 -5.04 -6.36
C GLU A 11 7.73 -6.45 -6.10
N LEU A 12 7.48 -6.76 -4.83
CA LEU A 12 6.98 -8.06 -4.40
C LEU A 12 5.47 -8.06 -4.15
N PHE A 13 4.91 -6.90 -3.80
CA PHE A 13 3.49 -6.74 -3.49
C PHE A 13 3.01 -5.33 -3.83
N SER A 14 1.80 -5.21 -4.36
CA SER A 14 1.13 -3.93 -4.64
C SER A 14 -0.37 -4.15 -4.78
N ARG A 15 -1.12 -3.89 -3.69
CA ARG A 15 -2.58 -4.06 -3.60
C ARG A 15 -3.17 -3.12 -2.56
N GLU A 16 -4.43 -2.73 -2.77
CA GLU A 16 -5.22 -2.07 -1.74
C GLU A 16 -5.63 -3.08 -0.66
N ILE A 17 -5.44 -2.69 0.59
CA ILE A 17 -5.85 -3.45 1.78
C ILE A 17 -6.69 -2.51 2.65
N GLN A 18 -7.74 -3.04 3.28
CA GLN A 18 -8.51 -2.29 4.26
C GLN A 18 -7.72 -2.19 5.58
N LEU A 19 -7.45 -0.97 6.04
CA LEU A 19 -6.77 -0.69 7.30
C LEU A 19 -7.73 0.00 8.28
N ASP A 20 -7.57 -0.35 9.54
CA ASP A 20 -8.10 0.44 10.66
C ASP A 20 -7.09 1.54 10.99
N LEU A 21 -7.44 2.78 10.68
CA LEU A 21 -6.65 3.96 11.04
C LEU A 21 -7.10 4.44 12.42
N ARG A 22 -6.15 4.53 13.36
CA ARG A 22 -6.40 4.95 14.75
C ARG A 22 -5.38 5.99 15.17
N ARG A 23 -5.78 6.89 16.06
CA ARG A 23 -4.80 7.77 16.73
C ARG A 23 -4.19 7.06 17.93
N GLU A 24 -2.90 7.26 18.17
CA GLU A 24 -2.19 6.63 19.28
C GLU A 24 -2.66 7.15 20.66
N ASP A 25 -3.05 8.43 20.74
CA ASP A 25 -3.51 9.09 21.97
C ASP A 25 -4.94 8.71 22.39
N ALA A 26 -5.74 8.19 21.45
CA ALA A 26 -7.11 7.79 21.69
C ALA A 26 -7.48 6.49 20.93
N PRO A 27 -6.84 5.35 21.25
CA PRO A 27 -6.95 4.11 20.45
C PRO A 27 -8.34 3.45 20.50
N GLN A 28 -9.22 3.91 21.40
CA GLN A 28 -10.60 3.43 21.54
C GLN A 28 -11.65 4.37 20.90
N GLN A 29 -11.24 5.54 20.40
CA GLN A 29 -12.13 6.46 19.68
C GLN A 29 -11.94 6.34 18.17
N GLU A 30 -13.01 6.67 17.44
CA GLU A 30 -13.14 6.77 15.98
C GLU A 30 -12.13 5.92 15.17
N VAL A 31 -12.55 4.68 14.87
CA VAL A 31 -11.84 3.86 13.88
C VAL A 31 -12.26 4.33 12.50
N LEU A 32 -11.34 4.96 11.79
CA LEU A 32 -11.51 5.22 10.36
C LEU A 32 -11.05 3.99 9.59
N VAL A 33 -11.94 3.42 8.80
CA VAL A 33 -11.64 2.25 7.98
C VAL A 33 -11.44 2.71 6.54
N GLU A 34 -10.26 2.48 5.99
CA GLU A 34 -9.90 2.95 4.65
C GLU A 34 -9.15 1.89 3.84
N ASN A 35 -9.38 1.86 2.52
CA ASN A 35 -8.57 1.07 1.61
C ASN A 35 -7.29 1.84 1.28
N ILE A 36 -6.17 1.32 1.76
CA ILE A 36 -4.84 1.91 1.60
C ILE A 36 -4.05 1.02 0.63
N LEU A 37 -3.40 1.65 -0.35
CA LEU A 37 -2.46 0.97 -1.22
C LEU A 37 -1.22 0.60 -0.42
N VAL A 38 -1.01 -0.71 -0.27
CA VAL A 38 0.18 -1.29 0.36
C VAL A 38 1.12 -1.78 -0.72
N LYS A 39 2.34 -1.25 -0.74
CA LYS A 39 3.39 -1.67 -1.66
C LYS A 39 4.62 -2.16 -0.90
N LEU A 40 5.17 -3.28 -1.34
CA LEU A 40 6.37 -3.90 -0.80
C LEU A 40 7.42 -3.98 -1.89
N ILE A 41 8.57 -3.38 -1.64
CA ILE A 41 9.76 -3.47 -2.50
C ILE A 41 10.86 -4.14 -1.69
N GLN A 42 11.61 -5.03 -2.31
CA GLN A 42 12.81 -5.59 -1.71
C GLN A 42 14.00 -5.40 -2.66
N ASP A 43 15.13 -4.97 -2.11
CA ASP A 43 16.43 -5.05 -2.76
C ASP A 43 17.35 -6.01 -1.97
N THR A 44 18.63 -6.07 -2.33
CA THR A 44 19.59 -6.98 -1.68
C THR A 44 19.79 -6.68 -0.19
N ASN A 45 19.62 -5.43 0.24
CA ASN A 45 20.06 -4.95 1.55
C ASN A 45 18.92 -4.38 2.40
N ARG A 46 17.71 -4.23 1.84
CA ARG A 46 16.56 -3.69 2.54
C ARG A 46 15.22 -4.13 1.95
N CYS A 47 14.20 -4.06 2.79
CA CYS A 47 12.80 -4.24 2.44
C CYS A 47 12.03 -2.98 2.81
N ILE A 48 11.25 -2.44 1.88
CA ILE A 48 10.55 -1.16 2.03
C ILE A 48 9.05 -1.42 1.90
N LEU A 49 8.31 -1.11 2.96
CA LEU A 49 6.86 -1.05 2.94
C LEU A 49 6.41 0.40 2.77
N MET A 50 5.41 0.59 1.93
CA MET A 50 4.79 1.89 1.68
C MET A 50 3.28 1.75 1.84
N LEU A 51 2.70 2.69 2.58
CA LEU A 51 1.26 2.84 2.74
C LEU A 51 0.86 4.17 2.12
N SER A 52 -0.19 4.16 1.33
CA SER A 52 -0.65 5.39 0.69
C SER A 52 -2.13 5.37 0.34
N SER A 53 -2.78 6.53 0.43
CA SER A 53 -4.20 6.67 0.12
C SER A 53 -4.40 7.20 -1.30
N GLU A 54 -5.55 6.88 -1.90
CA GLU A 54 -6.07 7.55 -3.10
C GLU A 54 -6.98 8.73 -2.76
N GLN A 55 -7.48 8.80 -1.52
CA GLN A 55 -8.36 9.89 -1.03
C GLN A 55 -7.55 11.06 -0.46
N ASP A 56 -6.43 10.76 0.20
CA ASP A 56 -5.49 11.75 0.72
C ASP A 56 -4.10 11.55 0.09
N LEU A 57 -3.73 12.49 -0.81
CA LEU A 57 -2.45 12.46 -1.51
C LEU A 57 -1.24 12.67 -0.60
N PHE A 58 -1.43 13.24 0.60
CA PHE A 58 -0.36 13.45 1.57
C PHE A 58 -0.25 12.29 2.57
N PHE A 59 -1.22 11.38 2.60
CA PHE A 59 -1.13 10.15 3.35
C PHE A 59 -0.14 9.23 2.64
N HIS A 60 1.11 9.27 3.11
CA HIS A 60 2.17 8.41 2.61
C HIS A 60 3.14 8.08 3.76
N TYR A 61 3.14 6.82 4.17
CA TYR A 61 4.00 6.30 5.24
C TYR A 61 4.94 5.24 4.69
N THR A 62 6.15 5.24 5.22
CA THR A 62 7.22 4.32 4.84
C THR A 62 7.79 3.60 6.06
N CYS A 63 8.05 2.32 5.91
CA CYS A 63 8.84 1.52 6.84
C CYS A 63 9.99 0.89 6.03
N ILE A 64 11.23 1.16 6.45
CA ILE A 64 12.44 0.63 5.79
C ILE A 64 13.08 -0.34 6.77
N ILE A 65 13.17 -1.60 6.38
CA ILE A 65 13.78 -2.69 7.14
C ILE A 65 15.10 -3.06 6.49
N ASP A 66 16.18 -3.06 7.24
CA ASP A 66 17.53 -3.42 6.78
C ASP A 66 18.26 -4.28 7.83
N GLU A 67 19.51 -4.65 7.57
CA GLU A 67 20.30 -5.46 8.49
C GLU A 67 20.57 -4.77 9.84
N SER A 68 20.45 -3.45 9.91
CA SER A 68 20.73 -2.69 11.13
C SER A 68 19.55 -2.67 12.10
N ASN A 69 18.31 -2.62 11.60
CA ASN A 69 17.11 -2.51 12.43
C ASN A 69 16.29 -3.81 12.55
N LEU A 70 16.48 -4.77 11.64
CA LEU A 70 15.79 -6.05 11.71
C LEU A 70 16.05 -6.80 13.02
N PRO A 71 17.30 -6.85 13.58
CA PRO A 71 17.57 -7.54 14.83
C PRO A 71 16.72 -7.07 16.01
N ASP A 72 16.46 -5.77 16.10
CA ASP A 72 15.65 -5.19 17.18
C ASP A 72 14.18 -5.60 17.02
N ILE A 73 13.64 -5.50 15.80
CA ILE A 73 12.26 -5.87 15.47
C ILE A 73 12.00 -7.36 15.76
N ILE A 74 12.93 -8.24 15.37
CA ILE A 74 12.76 -9.68 15.56
C ILE A 74 12.92 -10.08 17.03
N GLN A 75 13.80 -9.42 17.79
CA GLN A 75 13.98 -9.70 19.23
C GLN A 75 12.79 -9.23 20.05
N GLU A 76 12.28 -8.02 19.80
CA GLU A 76 11.13 -7.47 20.50
C GLU A 76 9.87 -8.32 20.32
N GLN A 77 9.76 -9.01 19.18
CA GLN A 77 8.55 -9.73 18.77
C GLN A 77 8.72 -11.25 18.72
N ASN A 78 9.88 -11.77 19.14
CA ASN A 78 10.22 -13.20 19.11
C ASN A 78 10.03 -13.84 17.73
N ILE A 79 10.50 -13.18 16.68
CA ILE A 79 10.46 -13.65 15.29
C ILE A 79 11.82 -14.24 14.92
N GLU A 80 11.86 -15.31 14.13
CA GLU A 80 13.11 -15.93 13.63
C GLU A 80 13.14 -15.91 12.10
N ILE A 81 13.56 -14.79 11.51
CA ILE A 81 13.56 -14.58 10.05
C ILE A 81 14.81 -13.80 9.63
N GLN A 82 15.39 -14.15 8.48
CA GLN A 82 16.48 -13.38 7.87
C GLN A 82 15.93 -12.29 6.93
N LEU A 83 16.70 -11.22 6.68
CA LEU A 83 16.28 -10.13 5.80
C LEU A 83 15.92 -10.61 4.39
N SER A 84 16.66 -11.58 3.85
CA SER A 84 16.39 -12.21 2.56
C SER A 84 14.99 -12.85 2.47
N GLU A 85 14.50 -13.36 3.59
CA GLU A 85 13.20 -14.04 3.72
C GLU A 85 12.07 -13.09 4.12
N PHE A 86 12.39 -11.94 4.73
CA PHE A 86 11.45 -11.00 5.30
C PHE A 86 10.38 -10.54 4.30
N GLY A 87 10.77 -10.17 3.07
CA GLY A 87 9.79 -9.76 2.06
C GLY A 87 8.83 -10.89 1.69
N SER A 88 9.32 -12.13 1.57
CA SER A 88 8.46 -13.30 1.30
C SER A 88 7.50 -13.61 2.44
N PHE A 89 7.94 -13.40 3.69
CA PHE A 89 7.10 -13.52 4.88
C PHE A 89 6.00 -12.44 4.86
N MET A 90 6.36 -11.19 4.62
CA MET A 90 5.39 -10.08 4.52
C MET A 90 4.38 -10.30 3.40
N VAL A 91 4.80 -10.77 2.22
CA VAL A 91 3.88 -11.11 1.11
C VAL A 91 2.86 -12.16 1.57
N LYS A 92 3.28 -13.21 2.27
CA LYS A 92 2.35 -14.24 2.77
C LYS A 92 1.36 -13.65 3.76
N LEU A 93 1.84 -12.84 4.70
CA LEU A 93 1.01 -12.21 5.73
C LEU A 93 -0.01 -11.23 5.12
N LEU A 94 0.43 -10.35 4.23
CA LEU A 94 -0.44 -9.41 3.52
C LEU A 94 -1.50 -10.13 2.67
N ASN A 95 -1.13 -11.25 2.03
CA ASN A 95 -2.09 -12.09 1.32
C ASN A 95 -3.09 -12.79 2.25
N SER A 96 -2.73 -13.09 3.50
CA SER A 96 -3.67 -13.59 4.50
C SER A 96 -4.68 -12.51 4.89
N VAL A 97 -4.23 -11.27 5.10
CA VAL A 97 -5.11 -10.11 5.34
C VAL A 97 -6.11 -9.92 4.19
N LEU A 98 -5.64 -9.98 2.94
CA LEU A 98 -6.53 -9.88 1.78
C LEU A 98 -7.55 -11.02 1.67
N ARG A 99 -7.15 -12.23 2.05
CA ARG A 99 -7.98 -13.43 1.88
C ARG A 99 -9.06 -13.54 2.94
N ASP A 100 -8.74 -13.21 4.17
CA ASP A 100 -9.67 -13.27 5.30
C ASP A 100 -9.54 -12.03 6.20
N PRO A 101 -10.14 -10.89 5.79
CA PRO A 101 -10.10 -9.64 6.56
C PRO A 101 -10.81 -9.70 7.92
N ARG A 102 -11.55 -10.78 8.22
CA ARG A 102 -12.18 -10.99 9.53
C ARG A 102 -11.26 -11.75 10.49
N ALA A 103 -10.45 -12.65 9.94
CA ALA A 103 -9.44 -13.36 10.69
C ALA A 103 -8.16 -12.53 10.86
N PHE A 104 -7.79 -11.70 9.89
CA PHE A 104 -6.59 -10.88 9.95
C PHE A 104 -6.93 -9.40 9.82
N LEU A 105 -6.52 -8.61 10.81
CA LEU A 105 -6.72 -7.16 10.82
C LEU A 105 -5.36 -6.46 10.72
N MET A 106 -5.34 -5.37 9.97
CA MET A 106 -4.19 -4.50 9.84
C MET A 106 -4.56 -3.11 10.35
N ILE A 107 -3.86 -2.66 11.39
CA ILE A 107 -4.18 -1.46 12.16
C ILE A 107 -2.99 -0.52 12.10
N LEU A 108 -3.19 0.73 11.70
CA LEU A 108 -2.16 1.77 11.75
C LEU A 108 -2.49 2.75 12.88
N PHE A 109 -1.64 2.77 13.91
CA PHE A 109 -1.68 3.75 14.97
C PHE A 109 -0.84 4.96 14.55
N MET A 110 -1.45 6.12 14.43
CA MET A 110 -0.81 7.35 13.98
C MET A 110 -0.62 8.31 15.16
N SER A 111 0.58 8.88 15.25
CA SER A 111 0.99 9.81 16.29
C SER A 111 1.08 11.23 15.70
N GLU A 112 0.94 12.26 16.53
CA GLU A 112 0.96 13.66 16.05
C GLU A 112 2.34 14.10 15.53
N ASP A 113 3.41 13.41 15.92
CA ASP A 113 4.78 13.67 15.47
C ASP A 113 5.10 13.07 14.09
N GLY A 114 4.14 12.39 13.46
CA GLY A 114 4.29 11.72 12.17
C GLY A 114 4.94 10.34 12.27
N SER A 115 5.25 9.87 13.47
CA SER A 115 5.51 8.45 13.71
C SER A 115 4.19 7.67 13.68
N SER A 116 4.29 6.40 13.32
CA SER A 116 3.15 5.51 13.31
C SER A 116 3.60 4.08 13.49
N THR A 117 2.69 3.25 13.97
CA THR A 117 2.96 1.84 14.21
C THR A 117 1.91 1.02 13.47
N LEU A 118 2.36 0.16 12.57
CA LEU A 118 1.49 -0.77 11.85
C LEU A 118 1.51 -2.12 12.57
N THR A 119 0.36 -2.56 13.05
CA THR A 119 0.19 -3.86 13.70
C THR A 119 -0.73 -4.75 12.88
N ILE A 120 -0.27 -5.97 12.59
CA ILE A 120 -1.09 -7.02 11.99
C ILE A 120 -1.46 -8.02 13.08
N THR A 121 -2.76 -8.23 13.26
CA THR A 121 -3.32 -9.14 14.26
C THR A 121 -4.13 -10.25 13.60
N GLU A 122 -4.12 -11.43 14.22
CA GLU A 122 -4.99 -12.55 13.85
C GLU A 122 -6.00 -12.84 14.95
N ASN A 123 -7.27 -12.97 14.58
CA ASN A 123 -8.34 -13.42 15.44
C ASN A 123 -8.26 -14.94 15.65
N PHE A 124 -7.39 -15.36 16.57
CA PHE A 124 -7.20 -16.76 16.89
C PHE A 124 -8.50 -17.38 17.41
N LYS A 125 -9.05 -18.29 16.59
CA LYS A 125 -10.27 -19.06 16.89
C LYS A 125 -11.49 -18.20 17.25
N ASN A 126 -11.56 -16.96 16.76
CA ASN A 126 -12.67 -16.02 16.96
C ASN A 126 -12.90 -15.54 18.41
N TYR A 127 -11.93 -15.71 19.32
CA TYR A 127 -12.08 -15.28 20.71
C TYR A 127 -10.90 -14.48 21.26
N LYS A 128 -9.79 -14.38 20.53
CA LYS A 128 -8.62 -13.60 20.96
C LYS A 128 -7.85 -13.10 19.74
N PHE A 129 -7.61 -11.79 19.68
CA PHE A 129 -6.64 -11.24 18.75
C PHE A 129 -5.22 -11.45 19.27
N LEU A 130 -4.37 -12.01 18.42
CA LEU A 130 -2.94 -12.19 18.64
C LEU A 130 -2.19 -11.29 17.67
N GLU A 131 -1.23 -10.52 18.18
CA GLU A 131 -0.33 -9.74 17.35
C GLU A 131 0.66 -10.68 16.64
N ILE A 132 0.76 -10.56 15.33
CA ILE A 132 1.70 -11.33 14.51
C ILE A 132 2.98 -10.52 14.32
N ILE A 133 2.82 -9.25 13.92
CA ILE A 133 3.93 -8.34 13.72
C ILE A 133 3.47 -6.90 13.91
N THR A 134 4.39 -6.10 14.41
CA THR A 134 4.31 -4.67 14.64
C THR A 134 5.50 -4.02 13.97
N LEU A 135 5.28 -3.03 13.12
CA LEU A 135 6.33 -2.36 12.34
C LEU A 135 6.29 -0.85 12.56
N PRO A 136 7.45 -0.21 12.80
CA PRO A 136 7.52 1.23 12.90
C PRO A 136 7.43 1.85 11.49
N PHE A 137 6.46 2.73 11.30
CA PHE A 137 6.28 3.55 10.11
C PHE A 137 6.53 5.01 10.43
N GLN A 138 7.04 5.73 9.43
CA GLN A 138 7.22 7.17 9.51
C GLN A 138 6.54 7.82 8.32
N ILE A 139 5.95 9.00 8.52
CA ILE A 139 5.52 9.83 7.40
C ILE A 139 6.70 10.06 6.47
N SER A 140 6.47 9.89 5.18
CA SER A 140 7.54 10.04 4.20
C SER A 140 7.95 11.50 4.02
N ALA A 141 9.19 11.70 3.62
CA ALA A 141 9.70 13.04 3.33
C ALA A 141 8.95 13.68 2.14
N GLU A 142 8.86 15.01 2.14
CA GLU A 142 8.04 15.76 1.17
C GLU A 142 8.45 15.49 -0.29
N ASP A 143 9.74 15.27 -0.55
CA ASP A 143 10.27 14.92 -1.86
C ASP A 143 9.79 13.55 -2.34
N VAL A 144 9.71 12.57 -1.43
CA VAL A 144 9.15 11.23 -1.69
C VAL A 144 7.66 11.34 -2.01
N ILE A 145 6.90 12.07 -1.19
CA ILE A 145 5.46 12.31 -1.40
C ILE A 145 5.23 12.97 -2.76
N ARG A 146 5.97 14.04 -3.07
CA ARG A 146 5.87 14.75 -4.34
C ARG A 146 6.22 13.86 -5.53
N CYS A 147 7.24 13.02 -5.41
CA CYS A 147 7.63 12.06 -6.44
C CYS A 147 6.51 11.03 -6.69
N ASP A 148 5.92 10.51 -5.62
CA ASP A 148 4.82 9.54 -5.69
C ASP A 148 3.57 10.15 -6.34
N ILE A 149 3.11 11.32 -5.86
CA ILE A 149 1.98 12.06 -6.46
C ILE A 149 2.23 12.32 -7.95
N THR A 150 3.45 12.77 -8.30
CA THR A 150 3.81 13.03 -9.70
C THR A 150 3.73 11.74 -10.53
N THR A 151 4.21 10.63 -9.97
CA THR A 151 4.19 9.32 -10.65
C THR A 151 2.76 8.85 -10.88
N ARG A 152 1.87 8.95 -9.89
CA ARG A 152 0.45 8.62 -10.04
C ARG A 152 -0.24 9.50 -11.07
N TYR A 153 -0.02 10.80 -11.00
CA TYR A 153 -0.57 11.75 -11.97
C TYR A 153 -0.15 11.40 -13.41
N LEU A 154 1.14 11.10 -13.63
CA LEU A 154 1.64 10.73 -14.95
C LEU A 154 1.02 9.42 -15.43
N LYS A 155 0.87 8.43 -14.55
CA LYS A 155 0.22 7.16 -14.88
C LYS A 155 -1.24 7.37 -15.32
N LEU A 156 -2.03 8.09 -14.52
CA LEU A 156 -3.43 8.41 -14.84
C LEU A 156 -3.57 9.23 -16.12
N LYS A 157 -2.64 10.17 -16.36
CA LYS A 157 -2.61 10.96 -17.60
C LYS A 157 -2.39 10.07 -18.82
N LEU A 158 -1.48 9.11 -18.74
CA LEU A 158 -1.22 8.15 -19.83
C LEU A 158 -2.43 7.27 -20.09
N GLU A 159 -3.00 6.67 -19.04
CA GLU A 159 -4.21 5.83 -19.16
C GLU A 159 -5.39 6.59 -19.78
N ASN A 160 -5.59 7.86 -19.39
CA ASN A 160 -6.64 8.71 -19.96
C ASN A 160 -6.39 9.02 -21.45
N GLN A 161 -5.14 9.29 -21.83
CA GLN A 161 -4.78 9.49 -23.24
C GLN A 161 -5.05 8.24 -24.09
N GLU A 162 -4.74 7.06 -23.57
CA GLU A 162 -5.01 5.78 -24.23
C GLU A 162 -6.51 5.54 -24.39
N LEU A 163 -7.30 5.72 -23.32
CA LEU A 163 -8.76 5.59 -23.35
C LEU A 163 -9.40 6.59 -24.32
N SER A 164 -8.95 7.85 -24.33
CA SER A 164 -9.42 8.87 -25.27
C SER A 164 -9.14 8.47 -26.72
N THR A 165 -7.97 7.89 -26.98
CA THR A 165 -7.59 7.39 -28.31
C THR A 165 -8.49 6.24 -28.74
N GLN A 166 -8.72 5.26 -27.86
CA GLN A 166 -9.62 4.13 -28.12
C GLN A 166 -11.06 4.60 -28.38
N TYR A 167 -11.55 5.56 -27.58
CA TYR A 167 -12.87 6.15 -27.76
C TYR A 167 -13.02 6.82 -29.14
N ASN A 168 -12.05 7.62 -29.55
CA ASN A 168 -12.07 8.30 -30.85
C ASN A 168 -12.03 7.31 -32.03
N GLN A 169 -11.26 6.22 -31.90
CA GLN A 169 -11.22 5.14 -32.89
C GLN A 169 -12.57 4.44 -33.01
N LEU A 170 -13.20 4.09 -31.89
CA LEU A 170 -14.54 3.49 -31.87
C LEU A 170 -15.59 4.44 -32.46
N GLN A 171 -15.57 5.72 -32.07
CA GLN A 171 -16.48 6.72 -32.59
C GLN A 171 -16.35 6.84 -34.13
N THR A 172 -15.13 6.82 -34.65
CA THR A 172 -14.87 6.86 -36.09
C THR A 172 -15.35 5.60 -36.79
N ALA A 173 -15.08 4.42 -36.23
CA ALA A 173 -15.55 3.14 -36.77
C ALA A 173 -17.08 3.03 -36.80
N VAL A 174 -17.77 3.52 -35.76
CA VAL A 174 -19.23 3.57 -35.70
C VAL A 174 -19.79 4.54 -36.73
N LYS A 175 -19.21 5.75 -36.85
CA LYS A 175 -19.59 6.74 -37.87
C LYS A 175 -19.49 6.18 -39.29
N LEU A 176 -18.44 5.38 -39.58
CA LEU A 176 -18.23 4.76 -40.88
C LEU A 176 -19.19 3.58 -41.15
N LYS A 177 -19.52 2.78 -40.13
CA LYS A 177 -20.36 1.58 -40.30
C LYS A 177 -21.87 1.84 -40.23
N LEU A 178 -22.31 2.90 -39.54
CA LEU A 178 -23.72 3.21 -39.31
C LEU A 178 -24.01 4.71 -39.52
N PRO A 179 -23.85 5.24 -40.75
CA PRO A 179 -24.13 6.65 -41.03
C PRO A 179 -25.58 7.06 -40.74
N GLY A 180 -26.52 6.11 -40.69
CA GLY A 180 -27.95 6.35 -40.40
C GLY A 180 -28.34 6.46 -38.92
N LEU A 181 -27.47 6.10 -37.96
CA LEU A 181 -27.82 6.09 -36.53
C LEU A 181 -27.64 7.46 -35.86
N MET A 182 -26.86 8.36 -36.46
CA MET A 182 -26.70 9.77 -36.04
C MET A 182 -27.73 10.71 -36.70
N MET A 183 -28.64 10.16 -37.53
CA MET A 183 -29.70 10.89 -38.23
C MET A 183 -31.07 10.52 -37.67
N LYS A 184 -31.27 10.64 -36.36
CA LYS A 184 -32.61 10.87 -35.79
C LYS A 184 -32.52 11.96 -34.73
N LYS A 185 -33.39 12.95 -34.92
CA LYS A 185 -33.60 14.20 -34.18
C LYS A 185 -33.47 14.09 -32.67
#